data_AF-A0A955MTP0-F1
#
_entry.id   AF-A0A955MTP0-F1
#
_cell.length_a   1.000
_cell.length_b   1.000
_cell.length_c   1.000
_cell.angle_alpha   90.00
_cell.angle_beta   90.00
_cell.angle_gamma   90.00
#
_symmetry.space_group_name_H-M   'P 1'
#
loop_
_entity.id
_entity.type
_entity.pdbx_description
1 polymer ?
#
loop_
_entity_poly.entity_id
_entity_poly.type
_entity_poly.pdbx_seq_one_letter_code
_entity_poly.pdbx_strand_id
1 'polypeptide(L)' 'HPDIYLAWGKVKLTIWTHKIDGLTESDFVFAAKADTVL' A
#
# COMPACT_ATOMS: atom_id res chain seq x y z
N HIS A 1 5.82 3.05 4.88
CA HIS A 1 6.34 2.17 3.81
C HIS A 1 5.30 1.08 3.59
N PRO A 2 5.02 0.66 2.35
CA PRO A 2 4.09 -0.45 2.12
C PRO A 2 4.78 -1.80 2.37
N ASP A 3 4.01 -2.80 2.77
CA ASP A 3 4.42 -4.18 2.69
C ASP A 3 4.09 -4.73 1.29
N ILE A 4 5.09 -5.30 0.63
CA ILE A 4 4.98 -5.75 -0.77
C ILE A 4 5.13 -7.27 -0.81
N TYR A 5 4.11 -7.93 -1.34
CA TYR A 5 4.15 -9.36 -1.66
C TYR A 5 4.21 -9.55 -3.17
N LEU A 6 5.21 -10.30 -3.62
CA LEU A 6 5.47 -10.59 -5.02
C LEU A 6 5.34 -12.09 -5.29
N ALA A 7 4.60 -12.42 -6.35
CA ALA A 7 4.54 -13.75 -6.92
C ALA A 7 4.46 -13.65 -8.44
N TRP A 8 4.69 -14.76 -9.14
CA TRP A 8 4.61 -14.77 -10.59
C TRP A 8 3.22 -14.33 -11.08
N GLY A 9 3.16 -13.24 -11.84
CA GLY A 9 1.91 -12.64 -12.31
C GLY A 9 1.04 -11.97 -11.24
N LYS A 10 1.56 -11.74 -10.03
CA LYS A 10 0.79 -11.13 -8.93
C LYS A 10 1.65 -10.20 -8.08
N VAL A 11 1.14 -8.99 -7.88
CA VAL A 11 1.65 -8.03 -6.90
C VAL A 11 0.54 -7.74 -5.91
N LYS A 12 0.85 -7.79 -4.61
CA LYS A 12 -0.07 -7.35 -3.56
C LYS A 12 0.64 -6.29 -2.72
N LEU A 13 0.04 -5.11 -2.63
CA LEU A 13 0.46 -4.03 -1.75
C LEU A 13 -0.43 -4.00 -0.52
N THR A 14 0.18 -3.91 0.66
CA THR A 14 -0.52 -3.66 1.93
C THR A 14 0.02 -2.35 2.50
N ILE A 15 -0.86 -1.37 2.70
CA ILE A 15 -0.49 -0.01 3.07
C ILE A 15 -1.21 0.35 4.35
N TRP A 16 -0.45 0.71 5.38
CA TRP A 16 -0.94 1.13 6.68
C TRP A 16 0.18 1.80 7.48
N THR A 17 -0.20 2.53 8.54
CA THR A 17 0.74 3.26 9.38
C THR A 17 0.90 2.56 10.74
N HIS A 18 2.04 1.87 10.92
CA HIS A 18 2.39 1.17 12.18
C HIS A 18 2.33 2.06 13.42
N LYS A 19 2.70 3.35 13.29
CA LYS A 19 2.77 4.29 14.40
C LYS A 19 1.42 4.48 15.11
N ILE A 20 0.32 4.38 14.37
CA ILE A 20 -1.03 4.59 14.89
C ILE A 20 -1.87 3.32 14.89
N ASP A 21 -1.25 2.17 14.57
CA ASP A 21 -1.92 0.89 14.38
C ASP A 21 -3.20 1.00 13.52
N GLY A 22 -3.10 1.73 12.41
CA GLY A 22 -4.26 2.11 11.64
C GLY A 22 -3.95 2.80 10.33
N LEU A 23 -5.00 3.35 9.71
CA LEU A 23 -4.92 4.06 8.44
C LEU A 23 -4.86 5.57 8.66
N THR A 24 -4.01 6.19 7.88
CA THR A 24 -3.88 7.65 7.77
C THR A 24 -4.27 8.11 6.38
N GLU A 25 -4.54 9.40 6.22
CA GLU A 25 -4.76 10.01 4.90
C GLU A 25 -3.61 9.73 3.92
N SER A 26 -2.37 9.72 4.40
CA SER A 26 -1.21 9.38 3.58
C SER A 26 -1.24 7.95 3.03
N ASP A 27 -1.85 6.99 3.74
CA ASP A 27 -2.01 5.62 3.27
C ASP A 27 -2.96 5.58 2.05
N PHE A 28 -4.03 6.39 2.07
CA PHE A 28 -4.95 6.52 0.94
C PHE A 28 -4.34 7.25 -0.25
N VAL A 29 -3.57 8.32 -0.02
CA VAL A 29 -2.83 9.02 -1.09
C VAL A 29 -1.82 8.08 -1.76
N PHE A 30 -1.13 7.25 -0.98
CA PHE A 30 -0.21 6.26 -1.52
C PHE A 30 -0.96 5.21 -2.34
N ALA A 31 -2.07 4.68 -1.82
CA ALA A 31 -2.90 3.71 -2.54
C ALA A 31 -3.40 4.26 -3.88
N ALA A 32 -3.90 5.50 -3.92
CA ALA A 32 -4.36 6.14 -5.15
C ALA A 32 -3.24 6.29 -6.19
N LYS A 33 -2.02 6.63 -5.77
CA LYS A 33 -0.87 6.69 -6.68
C LYS A 33 -0.49 5.32 -7.22
N ALA A 34 -0.51 4.29 -6.37
CA ALA A 34 -0.23 2.93 -6.79
C ALA A 34 -1.27 2.42 -7.82
N ASP A 35 -2.54 2.78 -7.64
CA ASP A 35 -3.63 2.41 -8.55
C ASP A 35 -3.43 2.96 -9.97
N THR A 36 -2.75 4.10 -10.13
CA THR A 36 -2.45 4.66 -11.47
C THR A 36 -1.41 3.88 -12.28
N VAL A 37 -0.68 2.95 -11.65
CA VAL A 37 0.44 2.22 -12.27
C VAL A 37 0.25 0.70 -12.22
N LEU A 38 -0.86 0.21 -11.66
CA LEU A 38 -1.27 -1.19 -11.62
C LEU A 38 -2.21 -1.52 -12.79
#